data_AF-A0A847JIM9-F1
#
_entry.id   AF-A0A847JIM9-F1
#
_cell.length_a   1.000
_cell.length_b   1.000
_cell.length_c   1.000
_cell.angle_alpha   90.00
_cell.angle_beta   90.00
_cell.angle_gamma   90.00
#
_symmetry.space_group_name_H-M   'P 1'
#
loop_
_entity.id
_entity.type
_entity.pdbx_description
1 polymer ?
#
loop_
_entity_poly.entity_id
_entity_poly.type
_entity_poly.pdbx_seq_one_letter_code
_entity_poly.pdbx_strand_id
1 'polypeptide(L)'
;MTKAPRSLDFARINAAALPHLPAICARLAPDGRREGTEWVAKNPTRLDRRAGSFKINLKSGRWADFATDDRGGDPVSLVAFIAKTSQAEAARLLSRMLGIETMGGAHD
;
A
#
# COMPACT_ATOMS: atom_id res chain seq x y z
N MET A 1 20.57 -25.97 15.38
CA MET A 1 20.83 -24.60 14.86
C MET A 1 19.50 -23.90 14.71
N THR A 2 19.14 -23.00 15.62
CA THR A 2 17.87 -22.27 15.60
C THR A 2 17.93 -21.22 14.49
N LYS A 3 17.17 -21.42 13.43
CA LYS A 3 17.01 -20.45 12.34
C LYS A 3 16.28 -19.24 12.91
N ALA A 4 16.97 -18.11 13.06
CA ALA A 4 16.35 -16.85 13.46
C ALA A 4 15.15 -16.55 12.54
N PRO A 5 14.03 -16.01 13.08
CA PRO A 5 12.88 -15.66 12.26
C PRO A 5 13.33 -14.66 11.20
N ARG A 6 13.16 -15.00 9.92
CA ARG A 6 13.45 -14.10 8.80
C ARG A 6 12.46 -12.93 8.88
N SER A 7 12.98 -11.75 9.21
CA SER A 7 12.18 -10.53 9.34
C SER A 7 11.74 -10.01 7.97
N LEU A 8 10.55 -9.40 7.92
CA LEU A 8 10.07 -8.70 6.73
C LEU A 8 10.92 -7.45 6.48
N ASP A 9 11.49 -7.35 5.29
CA ASP A 9 12.23 -6.17 4.85
C ASP A 9 11.27 -5.12 4.25
N PHE A 10 10.69 -4.31 5.14
CA PHE A 10 9.75 -3.26 4.75
C PHE A 10 10.34 -2.25 3.76
N ALA A 11 11.62 -1.90 3.93
CA ALA A 11 12.29 -0.93 3.07
C ALA A 11 12.39 -1.45 1.64
N ARG A 12 12.81 -2.71 1.47
CA ARG A 12 12.86 -3.37 0.16
C ARG A 12 11.49 -3.48 -0.48
N ILE A 13 10.46 -3.87 0.28
CA ILE A 13 9.10 -4.02 -0.23
C ILE A 13 8.53 -2.67 -0.68
N ASN A 14 8.71 -1.62 0.13
CA ASN A 14 8.28 -0.27 -0.20
C ASN A 14 8.99 0.26 -1.46
N ALA A 15 10.31 0.08 -1.56
CA ALA A 15 11.08 0.48 -2.73
C ALA A 15 10.63 -0.26 -3.99
N ALA A 16 10.41 -1.57 -3.89
CA ALA A 16 9.90 -2.39 -4.98
C ALA A 16 8.48 -1.98 -5.42
N ALA A 17 7.66 -1.44 -4.50
CA ALA A 17 6.30 -1.01 -4.82
C ALA A 17 6.25 0.30 -5.62
N LEU A 18 7.20 1.23 -5.43
CA LEU A 18 7.13 2.58 -6.02
C LEU A 18 6.91 2.59 -7.54
N PRO A 19 7.66 1.83 -8.37
CA PRO A 19 7.46 1.82 -9.82
C PRO A 19 6.10 1.26 -10.25
N HIS A 20 5.47 0.44 -9.39
CA HIS A 20 4.21 -0.24 -9.64
C HIS A 20 3.01 0.43 -8.98
N LEU A 21 3.22 1.57 -8.28
CA LEU A 21 2.17 2.28 -7.56
C LEU A 21 0.92 2.56 -8.40
N PRO A 22 1.00 3.00 -9.67
CA PRO A 22 -0.22 3.22 -10.47
C PRO A 22 -1.09 1.95 -10.58
N ALA A 23 -0.47 0.79 -10.81
CA ALA A 23 -1.18 -0.49 -10.92
C ALA A 23 -1.71 -0.97 -9.55
N ILE A 24 -0.91 -0.81 -8.49
CA ILE A 24 -1.32 -1.13 -7.12
C ILE A 24 -2.53 -0.26 -6.71
N CYS A 25 -2.47 1.05 -6.95
CA CYS A 25 -3.55 1.98 -6.65
C CYS A 25 -4.81 1.65 -7.46
N ALA A 26 -4.69 1.32 -8.75
CA ALA A 26 -5.83 0.87 -9.55
C ALA A 26 -6.48 -0.41 -9.01
N ARG A 27 -5.69 -1.30 -8.39
CA ARG A 27 -6.23 -2.50 -7.72
C ARG A 27 -6.89 -2.20 -6.38
N LEU A 28 -6.32 -1.30 -5.58
CA LEU A 28 -6.81 -0.98 -4.23
C LEU A 28 -7.99 0.01 -4.24
N ALA A 29 -8.01 0.92 -5.20
CA ALA A 29 -9.00 1.99 -5.34
C ALA A 29 -9.34 2.17 -6.85
N PRO A 30 -10.14 1.24 -7.42
CA PRO A 30 -10.36 1.14 -8.87
C PRO A 30 -11.11 2.33 -9.48
N ASP A 31 -11.94 3.02 -8.70
CA ASP A 31 -12.64 4.24 -9.13
C ASP A 31 -11.72 5.47 -9.18
N GLY A 32 -10.44 5.30 -8.83
CA GLY A 32 -9.46 6.38 -8.85
C GLY A 32 -8.94 6.72 -10.23
N ARG A 33 -8.26 7.85 -10.31
CA ARG A 33 -7.59 8.30 -11.53
C ARG A 33 -6.25 8.95 -11.20
N ARG A 34 -5.36 8.97 -12.18
CA ARG A 34 -4.10 9.70 -12.08
C ARG A 34 -4.31 11.19 -12.37
N GLU A 35 -3.84 12.03 -11.47
CA GLU A 35 -3.75 13.49 -11.62
C GLU A 35 -2.30 13.93 -11.39
N GLY A 36 -1.56 14.14 -12.47
CA GLY A 36 -0.12 14.42 -12.41
C GLY A 36 0.64 13.28 -11.72
N THR A 37 1.21 13.57 -10.56
CA THR A 37 1.93 12.59 -9.72
C THR A 37 1.06 11.99 -8.61
N GLU A 38 -0.23 12.29 -8.58
CA GLU A 38 -1.15 11.77 -7.57
C GLU A 38 -2.10 10.73 -8.17
N TRP A 39 -2.48 9.74 -7.37
CA TRP A 39 -3.68 8.95 -7.58
C TRP A 39 -4.77 9.50 -6.67
N VAL A 40 -5.88 9.95 -7.26
CA VAL A 40 -6.99 10.55 -6.55
C VAL A 40 -8.20 9.63 -6.66
N ALA A 41 -8.75 9.23 -5.53
CA ALA A 41 -9.86 8.28 -5.47
C ALA A 41 -10.87 8.63 -4.37
N LYS A 42 -11.95 7.85 -4.30
CA LYS A 42 -12.74 7.72 -3.07
C LYS A 42 -11.94 6.87 -2.10
N ASN A 43 -12.01 7.16 -0.80
CA ASN A 43 -11.40 6.28 0.20
C ASN A 43 -12.17 4.95 0.26
N PRO A 44 -11.57 3.80 -0.09
CA PRO A 44 -12.26 2.50 -0.07
C PRO A 44 -12.69 2.05 1.33
N THR A 45 -12.11 2.63 2.39
CA THR A 45 -12.43 2.26 3.79
C THR A 45 -13.64 3.01 4.34
N ARG A 46 -14.19 3.96 3.55
CA ARG A 46 -15.27 4.87 3.94
C ARG A 46 -16.45 4.73 2.99
N LEU A 47 -17.65 4.99 3.49
CA LEU A 47 -18.88 5.05 2.67
C LEU A 47 -18.99 6.42 1.98
N ASP A 48 -17.94 6.81 1.23
CA ASP A 48 -17.80 8.17 0.72
C ASP A 48 -18.66 8.41 -0.53
N ARG A 49 -19.31 9.57 -0.58
CA ARG A 49 -20.15 9.96 -1.74
C ARG A 49 -19.37 10.68 -2.84
N ARG A 50 -18.18 11.21 -2.55
CA ARG A 50 -17.38 12.03 -3.48
C ARG A 50 -15.90 11.65 -3.44
N ALA A 51 -15.27 11.52 -4.61
CA ALA A 51 -13.83 11.34 -4.73
C ALA A 51 -13.11 12.67 -4.48
N GLY A 52 -11.86 12.65 -4.01
CA GLY A 52 -10.99 13.83 -3.98
C GLY A 52 -10.17 14.03 -2.71
N SER A 53 -10.65 13.53 -1.56
CA SER A 53 -9.92 13.66 -0.29
C SER A 53 -8.84 12.59 -0.13
N PHE A 54 -9.00 11.43 -0.74
CA PHE A 54 -8.03 10.35 -0.69
C PHE A 54 -7.03 10.45 -1.83
N LYS A 55 -5.78 10.72 -1.48
CA LYS A 55 -4.70 10.97 -2.42
C LYS A 55 -3.46 10.14 -2.09
N ILE A 56 -2.86 9.56 -3.11
CA ILE A 56 -1.60 8.82 -3.03
C ILE A 56 -0.59 9.49 -3.96
N ASN A 57 0.57 9.88 -3.43
CA ASN A 57 1.67 10.39 -4.24
C ASN A 57 2.41 9.21 -4.90
N LEU A 58 2.30 9.11 -6.22
CA LEU A 58 2.86 8.01 -7.01
C LEU A 58 4.40 8.01 -7.10
N LYS A 59 5.08 9.07 -6.66
CA LYS A 59 6.55 9.14 -6.61
C LYS A 59 7.12 8.66 -5.28
N SER A 60 6.45 9.01 -4.18
CA SER A 60 6.95 8.75 -2.82
C SER A 60 6.21 7.63 -2.09
N GLY A 61 5.02 7.24 -2.56
CA GLY A 61 4.14 6.28 -1.87
C GLY A 61 3.43 6.85 -0.64
N ARG A 62 3.65 8.12 -0.30
CA ARG A 62 2.93 8.81 0.77
C ARG A 62 1.47 8.99 0.37
N TRP A 63 0.58 8.93 1.35
CA TRP A 63 -0.86 9.07 1.12
C TRP A 63 -1.54 9.80 2.26
N ALA A 64 -2.70 10.37 1.97
CA ALA A 64 -3.54 11.04 2.95
C ALA A 64 -5.03 10.94 2.55
N ASP A 65 -5.91 10.81 3.53
CA ASP A 65 -7.32 11.18 3.42
C ASP A 65 -7.55 12.52 4.14
N PHE A 66 -7.66 13.60 3.37
CA PHE A 66 -7.86 14.94 3.94
C PHE A 66 -9.22 15.14 4.64
N ALA A 67 -10.17 14.21 4.49
CA ALA A 67 -11.46 14.31 5.16
C ALA A 67 -11.48 13.66 6.54
N THR A 68 -10.55 12.74 6.85
CA THR A 68 -10.41 12.12 8.19
C THR A 68 -9.09 12.43 8.86
N ASP A 69 -8.18 13.12 8.16
CA ASP A 69 -6.81 13.38 8.58
C ASP A 69 -5.94 12.12 8.76
N ASP A 70 -6.40 10.97 8.24
CA ASP A 70 -5.60 9.75 8.15
C ASP A 70 -4.48 9.94 7.12
N ARG A 71 -3.26 9.53 7.47
CA ARG A 71 -2.09 9.68 6.61
C ARG A 71 -1.13 8.52 6.78
N GLY A 72 -0.36 8.23 5.74
CA GLY A 72 0.73 7.27 5.82
C GLY A 72 1.92 7.64 4.95
N GLY A 73 3.08 7.10 5.34
CA GLY A 73 4.38 7.46 4.77
C GLY A 73 4.82 6.62 3.58
N ASP A 74 4.17 5.47 3.35
CA ASP A 74 4.70 4.45 2.44
C ASP A 74 3.63 3.48 1.90
N PRO A 75 3.96 2.71 0.84
CA PRO A 75 3.05 1.73 0.24
C PRO A 75 2.54 0.63 1.18
N VAL A 76 3.36 0.15 2.12
CA VAL A 76 2.89 -0.84 3.12
C VAL A 76 1.84 -0.23 4.04
N SER A 77 2.05 0.99 4.53
CA SER A 77 1.07 1.70 5.36
C SER A 77 -0.24 1.95 4.61
N LEU A 78 -0.18 2.19 3.29
CA LEU A 78 -1.37 2.34 2.43
C LEU A 78 -2.17 1.04 2.39
N VAL A 79 -1.49 -0.08 2.13
CA VAL A 79 -2.13 -1.40 2.09
C VAL A 79 -2.70 -1.76 3.47
N ALA A 80 -1.96 -1.48 4.56
CA ALA A 80 -2.40 -1.72 5.92
C ALA A 80 -3.69 -0.96 6.25
N PHE A 81 -3.75 0.32 5.87
CA PHE A 81 -4.93 1.15 6.05
C PHE A 81 -6.13 0.63 5.26
N ILE A 82 -5.97 0.36 3.96
CA ILE A 82 -7.06 -0.08 3.09
C ILE A 82 -7.57 -1.47 3.49
N ALA A 83 -6.67 -2.42 3.76
CA ALA A 83 -7.02 -3.79 4.13
C ALA A 83 -7.34 -3.96 5.62
N LYS A 84 -7.26 -2.89 6.42
CA LYS A 84 -7.50 -2.89 7.88
C LYS A 84 -6.71 -3.98 8.61
N THR A 85 -5.42 -4.09 8.30
CA THR A 85 -4.53 -5.12 8.85
C THR A 85 -3.23 -4.52 9.39
N SER A 86 -2.45 -5.33 10.11
CA SER A 86 -1.11 -4.97 10.57
C SER A 86 -0.16 -4.69 9.40
N GLN A 87 0.89 -3.90 9.66
CA GLN A 87 1.92 -3.65 8.63
C GLN A 87 2.60 -4.94 8.15
N ALA A 88 2.81 -5.93 9.02
CA ALA A 88 3.43 -7.19 8.65
C ALA A 88 2.57 -7.98 7.64
N GLU A 89 1.25 -8.04 7.86
CA GLU A 89 0.33 -8.67 6.92
C GLU A 89 0.20 -7.86 5.62
N ALA A 90 0.15 -6.53 5.71
CA ALA A 90 0.13 -5.64 4.56
C ALA A 90 1.39 -5.79 3.69
N ALA A 91 2.56 -5.93 4.30
CA ALA A 91 3.82 -6.17 3.61
C ALA A 91 3.80 -7.51 2.87
N ARG A 92 3.26 -8.58 3.48
CA ARG A 92 3.06 -9.87 2.80
C ARG A 92 2.07 -9.77 1.64
N LEU A 93 0.95 -9.07 1.83
CA LEU A 93 -0.03 -8.82 0.77
C LEU A 93 0.60 -8.08 -0.41
N LEU A 94 1.30 -6.99 -0.13
CA LEU A 94 1.97 -6.17 -1.14
C LEU A 94 3.04 -6.97 -1.89
N SER A 95 3.80 -7.80 -1.18
CA SER A 95 4.83 -8.64 -1.79
C SER A 95 4.23 -9.70 -2.72
N ARG A 96 3.10 -10.30 -2.34
CA ARG A 96 2.32 -11.17 -3.24
C ARG A 96 1.83 -10.43 -4.48
N MET A 97 1.36 -9.19 -4.34
CA MET A 97 0.94 -8.39 -5.50
C MET A 97 2.11 -8.09 -6.46
N LEU A 98 3.31 -7.94 -5.90
CA LEU A 98 4.54 -7.66 -6.66
C LEU A 98 5.24 -8.91 -7.19
N GLY A 99 4.80 -10.11 -6.80
CA GLY A 99 5.49 -11.36 -7.14
C GLY A 99 6.89 -11.47 -6.53
N ILE A 100 7.20 -10.68 -5.50
CA ILE A 100 8.50 -10.75 -4.82
C ILE A 100 8.37 -11.68 -3.62
N GLU A 101 9.33 -12.58 -3.48
CA GLU A 101 9.40 -13.45 -2.32
C GLU A 101 9.76 -12.57 -1.10
N THR A 102 8.80 -12.37 -0.21
CA THR A 102 9.12 -11.93 1.15
C THR A 102 10.01 -12.98 1.75
N MET A 103 11.28 -12.66 1.97
CA MET A 103 12.19 -13.47 2.76
C MET A 103 11.59 -13.63 4.16
N GLY A 104 10.70 -14.63 4.34
CA GLY A 104 9.79 -14.66 5.49
C GLY A 104 8.52 -15.52 5.34
N GLY A 105 8.45 -16.45 4.38
CA GLY A 105 7.42 -17.49 4.33
C GLY A 105 8.05 -18.82 3.94
N ALA A 106 7.98 -19.82 4.83
CA ALA A 106 8.06 -21.20 4.39
C ALA A 106 6.76 -21.48 3.62
N HIS A 107 6.89 -21.84 2.35
CA HIS A 107 5.87 -22.65 1.70
C HIS A 107 6.10 -24.08 2.19
N ASP A 108 5.15 -24.60 2.95
CA ASP A 108 4.89 -26.04 3.08
C ASP A 108 3.64 -26.34 2.24
#